data_AF-A0A2M7NF30-F1
#
_entry.id   AF-A0A2M7NF30-F1
#
_cell.length_a   1.000
_cell.length_b   1.000
_cell.length_c   1.000
_cell.angle_alpha   90.00
_cell.angle_beta   90.00
_cell.angle_gamma   90.00
#
_symmetry.space_group_name_H-M   'P 1'
#
loop_
_entity.id
_entity.type
_entity.pdbx_description
1 polymer ?
#
loop_
_entity_poly.entity_id
_entity_poly.type
_entity_poly.pdbx_seq_one_letter_code
_entity_poly.pdbx_strand_id
1 'polypeptide(L)'
;MSLNNNTPTRKTNNLPTKEELIERINAIDNPSELLRLHVFFDNEVINEEEIQEGVDEYSKMIDEVLAIYKQKDEPLLVSQELPTISKLQAFENRFAPLMFWFSIVMLMLMGFIIMFSFSSEARLLVTPLVLWQMTILYGILMVVPLAELVYIFYLKSKEGLKVSTNQLIFRVVAIPLMPLRMGARRLSDNDWLWIPFWRWSKCNDVLLEELKRKFSMPMIGIALLIIPILFIDLNKTVGEQVAARVPDIRLYLEGAQAFIWVAFTFEFILMFSVTRDKLDYCKANWIDLFIILLPLVSFLRTFRAIQGLARVNQLARAYRFRGVITKVREALVLADLVQRIMYPNPETQLKALQKKIQKNRREKIHLEKQVEMSVRRIKKHREKREVKKERKEQKKMKK
;
A
#
# COMPACT_ATOMS: atom_id res chain seq x y z
N MET A 1 -50.20 16.98 -22.08
CA MET A 1 -48.89 16.50 -21.59
C MET A 1 -48.07 17.72 -21.23
N SER A 2 -48.00 18.06 -19.94
CA SER A 2 -47.36 19.25 -19.41
C SER A 2 -45.84 19.08 -19.34
N LEU A 3 -45.11 19.97 -20.01
CA LEU A 3 -43.66 20.11 -19.92
C LEU A 3 -43.29 20.72 -18.55
N ASN A 4 -42.48 19.99 -17.78
CA ASN A 4 -42.01 20.39 -16.47
C ASN A 4 -40.67 21.12 -16.61
N ASN A 5 -40.68 22.44 -16.47
CA ASN A 5 -39.50 23.31 -16.46
C ASN A 5 -38.87 23.31 -15.06
N ASN A 6 -37.80 22.54 -14.85
CA ASN A 6 -36.95 22.64 -13.67
C ASN A 6 -35.79 23.60 -13.95
N THR A 7 -35.97 24.87 -13.57
CA THR A 7 -34.88 25.84 -13.40
C THR A 7 -34.04 25.51 -12.16
N PRO A 8 -32.71 25.56 -12.22
CA PRO A 8 -31.85 25.39 -11.05
C PRO A 8 -31.95 26.61 -10.14
N THR A 9 -32.46 26.41 -8.93
CA THR A 9 -32.44 27.42 -7.86
C THR A 9 -31.01 27.82 -7.55
N ARG A 10 -30.67 29.06 -7.91
CA ARG A 10 -29.44 29.76 -7.55
C ARG A 10 -29.39 29.83 -6.01
N LYS A 11 -28.57 28.98 -5.38
CA LYS A 11 -28.30 29.07 -3.94
C LYS A 11 -27.62 30.42 -3.67
N THR A 12 -28.39 31.37 -3.15
CA THR A 12 -27.86 32.59 -2.53
C THR A 12 -27.07 32.16 -1.30
N ASN A 13 -25.76 32.45 -1.29
CA ASN A 13 -24.87 32.27 -0.14
C ASN A 13 -25.23 33.28 0.96
N ASN A 14 -26.43 33.15 1.54
CA ASN A 14 -26.73 33.83 2.79
C ASN A 14 -26.05 33.02 3.89
N LEU A 15 -25.11 33.65 4.58
CA LEU A 15 -24.56 33.12 5.82
C LEU A 15 -25.73 32.76 6.76
N PRO A 16 -25.69 31.58 7.40
CA PRO A 16 -26.76 31.14 8.28
C PRO A 16 -26.97 32.16 9.40
N THR A 17 -28.23 32.44 9.74
CA THR A 17 -28.55 33.35 10.83
C THR A 17 -28.09 32.78 12.17
N LYS A 18 -27.88 33.65 13.15
CA LYS A 18 -27.41 33.26 14.49
C LYS A 18 -28.32 32.20 15.12
N GLU A 19 -29.64 32.31 14.95
CA GLU A 19 -30.58 31.30 15.44
C GLU A 19 -30.40 29.94 14.75
N GLU A 20 -30.16 29.91 13.43
CA GLU A 20 -29.97 28.69 12.65
C GLU A 20 -28.65 27.98 13.00
N LEU A 21 -27.60 28.75 13.32
CA LEU A 21 -26.34 28.23 13.84
C LEU A 21 -26.51 27.61 15.23
N ILE A 22 -27.24 28.27 16.13
CA ILE A 22 -27.51 27.76 17.49
C ILE A 22 -28.33 26.46 17.41
N GLU A 23 -29.33 26.39 16.54
CA GLU A 23 -30.14 25.19 16.33
C GLU A 23 -29.30 24.05 15.76
N ARG A 24 -28.44 24.32 14.76
CA ARG A 24 -27.50 23.32 14.23
C ARG A 24 -26.50 22.84 15.27
N ILE A 25 -25.99 23.72 16.13
CA ILE A 25 -25.08 23.36 17.23
C ILE A 25 -25.78 22.45 18.24
N ASN A 26 -27.03 22.75 18.58
CA ASN A 26 -27.82 21.95 19.52
C ASN A 26 -28.26 20.59 18.93
N ALA A 27 -28.30 20.46 17.59
CA ALA A 27 -28.61 19.21 16.89
C ALA A 27 -27.40 18.26 16.72
N ILE A 28 -26.19 18.68 17.12
CA ILE A 28 -24.99 17.85 17.03
C ILE A 28 -24.92 16.88 18.21
N ASP A 29 -25.32 15.62 17.98
CA ASP A 29 -25.21 14.52 18.96
C ASP A 29 -23.77 14.04 19.19
N ASN A 30 -22.79 14.58 18.44
CA ASN A 30 -21.40 14.19 18.55
C ASN A 30 -20.62 15.07 19.55
N PRO A 31 -20.28 14.58 20.75
CA PRO A 31 -19.62 15.37 21.78
C PRO A 31 -18.23 15.89 21.36
N SER A 32 -17.59 15.29 20.34
CA SER A 32 -16.31 15.81 19.83
C SER A 32 -16.46 17.06 18.96
N GLU A 33 -17.59 17.26 18.31
CA GLU A 33 -17.85 18.47 17.51
C GLU A 33 -18.29 19.64 18.39
N LEU A 34 -19.10 19.36 19.42
CA LEU A 34 -19.41 20.32 20.49
C LEU A 34 -18.16 20.81 21.21
N LEU A 35 -17.20 19.93 21.50
CA LEU A 35 -15.93 20.31 22.16
C LEU A 35 -15.06 21.22 21.27
N ARG A 36 -15.10 21.02 19.95
CA ARG A 36 -14.40 21.87 18.98
C ARG A 36 -15.03 23.25 18.91
N LEU A 37 -16.35 23.32 18.81
CA LEU A 37 -17.10 24.59 18.84
C LEU A 37 -16.81 25.38 20.12
N HIS A 38 -16.75 24.71 21.27
CA HIS A 38 -16.49 25.37 22.54
C HIS A 38 -15.09 26.01 22.59
N VAL A 39 -14.06 25.33 22.07
CA VAL A 39 -12.69 25.87 21.97
C VAL A 39 -12.60 27.09 21.04
N PHE A 40 -13.49 27.19 20.06
CA PHE A 40 -13.56 28.34 19.14
C PHE A 40 -14.28 29.55 19.75
N PHE A 41 -15.30 29.34 20.58
CA PHE A 41 -16.12 30.42 21.15
C PHE A 41 -15.70 30.87 22.55
N ASP A 42 -14.75 30.19 23.22
CA ASP A 42 -14.32 30.50 24.60
C ASP A 42 -13.37 31.71 24.76
N ASN A 43 -13.16 32.53 23.72
CA ASN A 43 -12.33 33.73 23.86
C ASN A 43 -13.19 35.00 23.88
N GLU A 44 -13.38 35.55 25.07
CA GLU A 44 -14.11 36.79 25.34
C GLU A 44 -13.39 38.09 24.92
N VAL A 45 -12.21 38.06 24.29
CA VAL A 45 -11.52 39.30 23.88
C VAL A 45 -10.66 39.05 22.64
N ILE A 46 -11.15 39.30 21.42
CA ILE A 46 -10.29 39.26 20.22
C ILE A 46 -10.72 40.31 19.16
N ASN A 47 -9.76 41.15 18.75
CA ASN A 47 -9.84 42.12 17.65
C ASN A 47 -10.09 41.43 16.29
N GLU A 48 -11.03 41.97 15.50
CA GLU A 48 -11.54 41.34 14.26
C GLU A 48 -10.53 41.23 13.10
N GLU A 49 -9.50 42.07 13.02
CA GLU A 49 -8.58 42.10 11.84
C GLU A 49 -7.43 41.09 11.91
N GLU A 50 -6.96 40.70 13.10
CA GLU A 50 -5.87 39.70 13.26
C GLU A 50 -6.39 38.25 13.11
N ILE A 51 -7.72 38.11 13.07
CA ILE A 51 -8.44 36.83 12.97
C ILE A 51 -8.35 36.26 11.56
N GLN A 52 -8.40 37.05 10.48
CA GLN A 52 -8.55 36.49 9.14
C GLN A 52 -7.33 35.72 8.63
N GLU A 53 -6.11 36.24 8.78
CA GLU A 53 -4.89 35.53 8.35
C GLU A 53 -4.55 34.32 9.23
N GLY A 54 -4.79 34.43 10.54
CA GLY A 54 -4.59 33.33 11.48
C GLY A 54 -5.62 32.22 11.25
N VAL A 55 -6.90 32.56 11.17
CA VAL A 55 -7.99 31.59 10.95
C VAL A 55 -7.83 30.87 9.62
N ASP A 56 -7.34 31.52 8.57
CA ASP A 56 -7.09 30.84 7.28
C ASP A 56 -5.92 29.84 7.35
N GLU A 57 -4.82 30.14 8.06
CA GLU A 57 -3.71 29.20 8.25
C GLU A 57 -4.13 28.01 9.15
N TYR A 58 -4.93 28.28 10.20
CA TYR A 58 -5.47 27.24 11.08
C TYR A 58 -6.57 26.40 10.43
N SER A 59 -7.46 27.01 9.63
CA SER A 59 -8.45 26.29 8.83
C SER A 59 -7.74 25.33 7.89
N LYS A 60 -6.67 25.77 7.20
CA LYS A 60 -5.88 24.88 6.33
C LYS A 60 -5.25 23.71 7.08
N MET A 61 -4.66 23.92 8.26
CA MET A 61 -4.13 22.81 9.06
C MET A 61 -5.23 21.86 9.55
N ILE A 62 -6.38 22.40 9.97
CA ILE A 62 -7.53 21.60 10.39
C ILE A 62 -8.09 20.83 9.21
N ASP A 63 -8.21 21.44 8.04
CA ASP A 63 -8.68 20.81 6.81
C ASP A 63 -7.70 19.74 6.32
N GLU A 64 -6.39 19.94 6.46
CA GLU A 64 -5.38 18.93 6.14
C GLU A 64 -5.46 17.73 7.09
N VAL A 65 -5.57 17.99 8.40
CA VAL A 65 -5.75 16.95 9.42
C VAL A 65 -7.09 16.23 9.24
N LEU A 66 -8.18 16.95 8.97
CA LEU A 66 -9.50 16.38 8.69
C LEU A 66 -9.52 15.63 7.36
N ALA A 67 -8.78 16.06 6.34
CA ALA A 67 -8.63 15.32 5.10
C ALA A 67 -7.96 13.96 5.37
N ILE A 68 -6.93 13.91 6.21
CA ILE A 68 -6.30 12.65 6.66
C ILE A 68 -7.30 11.77 7.44
N TYR A 69 -8.16 12.35 8.27
CA TYR A 69 -9.18 11.59 9.02
C TYR A 69 -10.33 11.09 8.14
N LYS A 70 -10.87 11.94 7.28
CA LYS A 70 -11.95 11.61 6.32
C LYS A 70 -11.52 10.50 5.37
N GLN A 71 -10.22 10.36 5.13
CA GLN A 71 -9.60 9.29 4.36
C GLN A 71 -9.75 7.90 4.99
N LYS A 72 -9.80 7.79 6.33
CA LYS A 72 -9.93 6.51 7.04
C LYS A 72 -11.37 5.99 7.08
N ASP A 73 -12.36 6.88 6.93
CA ASP A 73 -13.78 6.53 6.91
C ASP A 73 -14.32 6.36 5.48
N GLU A 74 -13.46 6.37 4.46
CA GLU A 74 -13.89 6.14 3.07
C GLU A 74 -14.43 4.71 2.91
N PRO A 75 -15.64 4.54 2.35
CA PRO A 75 -16.20 3.22 2.13
C PRO A 75 -15.34 2.42 1.16
N LEU A 76 -15.42 1.08 1.26
CA LEU A 76 -14.79 0.17 0.33
C LEU A 76 -15.42 0.35 -1.06
N LEU A 77 -14.72 1.06 -1.96
CA LEU A 77 -15.14 1.26 -3.34
C LEU A 77 -14.48 0.20 -4.24
N VAL A 78 -15.21 -0.90 -4.45
CA VAL A 78 -14.79 -2.06 -5.24
C VAL A 78 -15.73 -2.23 -6.43
N SER A 79 -15.22 -2.78 -7.54
CA SER A 79 -15.99 -3.10 -8.75
C SER A 79 -16.68 -1.92 -9.41
N GLN A 80 -16.04 -0.75 -9.35
CA GLN A 80 -16.58 0.47 -9.97
C GLN A 80 -16.29 0.47 -11.47
N GLU A 81 -17.30 0.82 -12.27
CA GLU A 81 -17.10 1.16 -13.68
C GLU A 81 -16.66 2.61 -13.76
N LEU A 82 -15.38 2.82 -14.06
CA LEU A 82 -14.83 4.17 -14.14
C LEU A 82 -15.27 4.84 -15.44
N PRO A 83 -15.72 6.10 -15.39
CA PRO A 83 -16.10 6.83 -16.60
C PRO A 83 -14.91 6.92 -17.56
N THR A 84 -15.20 6.74 -18.84
CA THR A 84 -14.25 6.86 -19.94
C THR A 84 -14.50 8.17 -20.68
N ILE A 85 -13.89 9.25 -20.18
CA ILE A 85 -14.03 10.58 -20.78
C ILE A 85 -13.10 10.70 -22.00
N SER A 86 -11.99 9.97 -22.01
CA SER A 86 -10.98 10.01 -23.08
C SER A 86 -10.65 8.64 -23.68
N LYS A 87 -10.03 8.62 -24.87
CA LYS A 87 -9.59 7.37 -25.50
C LYS A 87 -8.47 6.71 -24.69
N LEU A 88 -7.62 7.52 -24.05
CA LEU A 88 -6.62 7.01 -23.11
C LEU A 88 -7.26 6.23 -21.96
N GLN A 89 -8.30 6.79 -21.33
CA GLN A 89 -9.01 6.11 -20.24
C GLN A 89 -9.71 4.83 -20.69
N ALA A 90 -10.32 4.84 -21.88
CA ALA A 90 -10.94 3.64 -22.45
C ALA A 90 -9.88 2.55 -22.74
N PHE A 91 -8.73 2.93 -23.27
CA PHE A 91 -7.60 2.04 -23.49
C PHE A 91 -7.11 1.43 -22.18
N GLU A 92 -6.87 2.25 -21.15
CA GLU A 92 -6.45 1.77 -19.84
C GLU A 92 -7.45 0.79 -19.22
N ASN A 93 -8.74 1.11 -19.26
CA ASN A 93 -9.80 0.25 -18.71
C ASN A 93 -9.83 -1.13 -19.38
N ARG A 94 -9.58 -1.20 -20.69
CA ARG A 94 -9.55 -2.46 -21.46
C ARG A 94 -8.24 -3.23 -21.28
N PHE A 95 -7.10 -2.54 -21.24
CA PHE A 95 -5.78 -3.19 -21.18
C PHE A 95 -5.34 -3.54 -19.76
N ALA A 96 -5.84 -2.87 -18.72
CA ALA A 96 -5.50 -3.18 -17.33
C ALA A 96 -5.62 -4.69 -16.96
N PRO A 97 -6.74 -5.39 -17.24
CA PRO A 97 -6.83 -6.83 -16.97
C PRO A 97 -5.80 -7.65 -17.74
N LEU A 98 -5.58 -7.34 -19.02
CA LEU A 98 -4.63 -8.06 -19.87
C LEU A 98 -3.20 -7.90 -19.35
N MET A 99 -2.80 -6.66 -19.05
CA MET A 99 -1.48 -6.35 -18.52
C MET A 99 -1.27 -6.97 -17.15
N PHE A 100 -2.31 -7.06 -16.32
CA PHE A 100 -2.21 -7.73 -15.02
C PHE A 100 -1.89 -9.22 -15.15
N TRP A 101 -2.65 -9.96 -15.95
CA TRP A 101 -2.39 -11.39 -16.18
C TRP A 101 -1.05 -11.62 -16.89
N PHE A 102 -0.71 -10.75 -17.82
CA PHE A 102 0.59 -10.76 -18.47
C PHE A 102 1.74 -10.57 -17.47
N SER A 103 1.59 -9.64 -16.51
CA SER A 103 2.56 -9.48 -15.42
C SER A 103 2.69 -10.71 -14.52
N ILE A 104 1.61 -11.48 -14.31
CA ILE A 104 1.68 -12.76 -13.58
C ILE A 104 2.51 -13.79 -14.37
N VAL A 105 2.26 -13.92 -15.67
CA VAL A 105 3.06 -14.82 -16.54
C VAL A 105 4.53 -14.43 -16.49
N MET A 106 4.82 -13.14 -16.61
CA MET A 106 6.17 -12.61 -16.52
C MET A 106 6.80 -12.82 -15.14
N LEU A 107 6.03 -12.77 -14.06
CA LEU A 107 6.51 -13.08 -12.71
C LEU A 107 6.86 -14.56 -12.56
N MET A 108 6.03 -15.47 -13.06
CA MET A 108 6.31 -16.90 -13.05
C MET A 108 7.59 -17.21 -13.83
N LEU A 109 7.73 -16.61 -15.02
CA LEU A 109 8.89 -16.82 -15.87
C LEU A 109 10.16 -16.21 -15.26
N MET A 110 10.08 -15.03 -14.62
CA MET A 110 11.17 -14.43 -13.87
C MET A 110 11.57 -15.31 -12.67
N GLY A 111 10.61 -15.83 -11.92
CA GLY A 111 10.88 -16.75 -10.80
C GLY A 111 11.58 -18.03 -11.25
N PHE A 112 11.16 -18.59 -12.38
CA PHE A 112 11.82 -19.74 -13.00
C PHE A 112 13.27 -19.41 -13.40
N ILE A 113 13.49 -18.34 -14.16
CA ILE A 113 14.84 -17.93 -14.59
C ILE A 113 15.74 -17.72 -13.37
N ILE A 114 15.28 -16.99 -12.36
CA ILE A 114 16.11 -16.67 -11.19
C ILE A 114 16.47 -17.94 -10.41
N MET A 115 15.51 -18.80 -10.09
CA MET A 115 15.82 -19.97 -9.26
C MET A 115 16.72 -20.97 -9.98
N PHE A 116 16.43 -21.26 -11.25
CA PHE A 116 17.18 -22.26 -12.01
C PHE A 116 18.52 -21.75 -12.56
N SER A 117 18.69 -20.43 -12.73
CA SER A 117 19.98 -19.87 -13.17
C SER A 117 21.02 -19.83 -12.04
N PHE A 118 20.61 -19.62 -10.79
CA PHE A 118 21.53 -19.31 -9.70
C PHE A 118 21.73 -20.43 -8.67
N SER A 119 20.89 -21.46 -8.67
CA SER A 119 21.16 -22.69 -7.93
C SER A 119 22.11 -23.59 -8.73
N SER A 120 23.30 -23.85 -8.19
CA SER A 120 24.30 -24.73 -8.83
C SER A 120 23.74 -26.14 -9.07
N GLU A 121 22.85 -26.59 -8.18
CA GLU A 121 22.17 -27.88 -8.30
C GLU A 121 21.04 -27.81 -9.33
N ALA A 122 20.25 -26.75 -9.34
CA ALA A 122 19.17 -26.58 -10.32
C ALA A 122 19.67 -26.40 -11.76
N ARG A 123 20.83 -25.77 -11.95
CA ARG A 123 21.46 -25.60 -13.27
C ARG A 123 21.89 -26.94 -13.88
N LEU A 124 22.12 -27.97 -13.06
CA LEU A 124 22.37 -29.33 -13.55
C LEU A 124 21.08 -30.05 -13.96
N LEU A 125 19.95 -29.66 -13.37
CA LEU A 125 18.63 -30.26 -13.66
C LEU A 125 18.02 -29.71 -14.94
N VAL A 126 18.30 -28.46 -15.31
CA VAL A 126 17.78 -27.82 -16.51
C VAL A 126 18.91 -27.50 -17.47
N THR A 127 18.79 -27.93 -18.71
CA THR A 127 19.83 -27.67 -19.72
C THR A 127 20.03 -26.16 -19.90
N PRO A 128 21.29 -25.68 -20.07
CA PRO A 128 21.57 -24.27 -20.33
C PRO A 128 20.77 -23.72 -21.53
N LEU A 129 20.46 -24.58 -22.50
CA LEU A 129 19.62 -24.25 -23.64
C LEU A 129 18.20 -23.83 -23.24
N VAL A 130 17.55 -24.58 -22.34
CA VAL A 130 16.19 -24.26 -21.87
C VAL A 130 16.18 -22.93 -21.11
N LEU A 131 17.17 -22.70 -20.25
CA LEU A 131 17.32 -21.41 -19.55
C LEU A 131 17.48 -20.23 -20.52
N TRP A 132 18.27 -20.42 -21.59
CA TRP A 132 18.45 -19.40 -22.62
C TRP A 132 17.17 -19.13 -23.41
N GLN A 133 16.45 -20.20 -23.79
CA GLN A 133 15.14 -20.08 -24.45
C GLN A 133 14.13 -19.31 -23.58
N MET A 134 14.05 -19.60 -22.28
CA MET A 134 13.17 -18.88 -21.35
C MET A 134 13.60 -17.41 -21.21
N THR A 135 14.90 -17.12 -21.18
CA THR A 135 15.42 -15.75 -21.11
C THR A 135 15.08 -14.95 -22.38
N ILE A 136 15.23 -15.56 -23.56
CA ILE A 136 14.81 -14.95 -24.83
C ILE A 136 13.31 -14.71 -24.84
N LEU A 137 12.52 -15.70 -24.41
CA LEU A 137 11.08 -15.57 -24.33
C LEU A 137 10.68 -14.41 -23.40
N TYR A 138 11.32 -14.27 -22.22
CA TYR A 138 11.15 -13.10 -21.36
C TYR A 138 11.44 -11.80 -22.11
N GLY A 139 12.57 -11.73 -22.82
CA GLY A 139 12.98 -10.56 -23.60
C GLY A 139 12.00 -10.20 -24.72
N ILE A 140 11.47 -11.18 -25.45
CA ILE A 140 10.47 -10.98 -26.50
C ILE A 140 9.16 -10.46 -25.87
N LEU A 141 8.73 -11.05 -24.75
CA LEU A 141 7.53 -10.63 -24.05
C LEU A 141 7.63 -9.19 -23.52
N MET A 142 8.84 -8.68 -23.22
CA MET A 142 9.03 -7.27 -22.86
C MET A 142 8.69 -6.27 -23.98
N VAL A 143 8.50 -6.71 -25.23
CA VAL A 143 8.04 -5.82 -26.31
C VAL A 143 6.60 -5.34 -26.06
N VAL A 144 5.76 -6.15 -25.42
CA VAL A 144 4.36 -5.82 -25.12
C VAL A 144 4.19 -4.57 -24.24
N PRO A 145 4.78 -4.46 -23.04
CA PRO A 145 4.70 -3.22 -22.24
C PRO A 145 5.36 -2.02 -22.91
N LEU A 146 6.39 -2.25 -23.74
CA LEU A 146 7.05 -1.18 -24.48
C LEU A 146 6.09 -0.59 -25.51
N ALA A 147 5.40 -1.45 -26.27
CA ALA A 147 4.36 -1.05 -27.20
C ALA A 147 3.19 -0.33 -26.47
N GLU A 148 2.76 -0.84 -25.31
CA GLU A 148 1.77 -0.18 -24.46
C GLU A 148 2.21 1.24 -24.08
N LEU A 149 3.45 1.39 -23.60
CA LEU A 149 4.00 2.68 -23.18
C LEU A 149 4.09 3.67 -24.36
N VAL A 150 4.59 3.23 -25.51
CA VAL A 150 4.65 4.06 -26.73
C VAL A 150 3.26 4.51 -27.16
N TYR A 151 2.27 3.62 -27.10
CA TYR A 151 0.89 3.95 -27.43
C TYR A 151 0.28 4.96 -26.46
N ILE A 152 0.58 4.84 -25.15
CA ILE A 152 0.18 5.82 -24.13
C ILE A 152 0.80 7.19 -24.42
N PHE A 153 2.08 7.25 -24.78
CA PHE A 153 2.73 8.51 -25.17
C PHE A 153 2.09 9.13 -26.40
N TYR A 154 1.77 8.33 -27.41
CA TYR A 154 1.06 8.79 -28.60
C TYR A 154 -0.30 9.38 -28.26
N LEU A 155 -1.11 8.69 -27.44
CA LEU A 155 -2.42 9.19 -27.00
C LEU A 155 -2.30 10.45 -26.12
N LYS A 156 -1.33 10.48 -25.21
CA LYS A 156 -1.03 11.67 -24.38
C LYS A 156 -0.72 12.89 -25.24
N SER A 157 0.14 12.73 -26.26
CA SER A 157 0.51 13.82 -27.16
C SER A 157 -0.66 14.29 -28.02
N LYS A 158 -1.56 13.38 -28.40
CA LYS A 158 -2.72 13.68 -29.27
C LYS A 158 -3.87 14.35 -28.52
N GLU A 159 -4.15 13.93 -27.29
CA GLU A 159 -5.31 14.40 -26.51
C GLU A 159 -4.95 15.55 -25.54
N GLY A 160 -3.67 15.89 -25.37
CA GLY A 160 -3.24 16.99 -24.49
C GLY A 160 -3.60 16.78 -23.01
N LEU A 161 -3.85 15.54 -22.60
CA LEU A 161 -4.33 15.23 -21.25
C LEU A 161 -3.22 15.39 -20.20
N LYS A 162 -3.59 15.94 -19.05
CA LYS A 162 -2.75 15.93 -17.86
C LYS A 162 -2.65 14.49 -17.34
N VAL A 163 -1.44 13.94 -17.40
CA VAL A 163 -1.11 12.59 -16.94
C VAL A 163 -0.16 12.70 -15.76
N SER A 164 -0.34 11.85 -14.75
CA SER A 164 0.55 11.82 -13.59
C SER A 164 1.97 11.36 -13.98
N THR A 165 2.96 12.24 -13.82
CA THR A 165 4.38 11.95 -14.16
C THR A 165 4.93 10.77 -13.36
N ASN A 166 4.56 10.67 -12.07
CA ASN A 166 5.03 9.60 -11.19
C ASN A 166 4.58 8.21 -11.67
N GLN A 167 3.36 8.09 -12.20
CA GLN A 167 2.88 6.81 -12.74
C GLN A 167 3.50 6.49 -14.09
N LEU A 168 3.80 7.50 -14.89
CA LEU A 168 4.52 7.30 -16.14
C LEU A 168 5.95 6.79 -15.87
N ILE A 169 6.68 7.41 -14.94
CA ILE A 169 7.99 6.95 -14.49
C ILE A 169 7.88 5.52 -13.94
N PHE A 170 6.87 5.23 -13.12
CA PHE A 170 6.65 3.88 -12.60
C PHE A 170 6.49 2.85 -13.74
N ARG A 171 5.73 3.17 -14.79
CA ARG A 171 5.56 2.28 -15.95
C ARG A 171 6.86 2.07 -16.72
N VAL A 172 7.69 3.11 -16.89
CA VAL A 172 9.02 3.00 -17.51
C VAL A 172 9.92 2.07 -16.68
N VAL A 173 9.98 2.28 -15.36
CA VAL A 173 10.77 1.45 -14.44
C VAL A 173 10.24 0.00 -14.38
N ALA A 174 8.93 -0.18 -14.56
CA ALA A 174 8.31 -1.50 -14.60
C ALA A 174 8.57 -2.27 -15.90
N ILE A 175 9.17 -1.70 -16.95
CA ILE A 175 9.51 -2.44 -18.17
C ILE A 175 10.55 -3.55 -17.88
N PRO A 176 11.76 -3.25 -17.36
CA PRO A 176 12.73 -4.31 -17.06
C PRO A 176 12.24 -5.25 -15.94
N LEU A 177 11.40 -4.72 -15.04
CA LEU A 177 10.82 -5.46 -13.93
C LEU A 177 9.31 -5.63 -14.14
N MET A 178 8.94 -6.27 -15.25
CA MET A 178 7.55 -6.44 -15.68
C MET A 178 6.58 -6.89 -14.58
N PRO A 179 6.94 -7.76 -13.62
CA PRO A 179 6.02 -8.11 -12.54
C PRO A 179 5.46 -6.90 -11.78
N LEU A 180 6.22 -5.81 -11.63
CA LEU A 180 5.72 -4.60 -10.96
C LEU A 180 4.55 -3.93 -11.70
N ARG A 181 4.39 -4.17 -13.00
CA ARG A 181 3.30 -3.60 -13.82
C ARG A 181 1.91 -4.05 -13.33
N MET A 182 1.79 -5.16 -12.59
CA MET A 182 0.52 -5.59 -11.97
C MET A 182 0.01 -4.57 -10.94
N GLY A 183 0.92 -3.82 -10.30
CA GLY A 183 0.61 -2.79 -9.31
C GLY A 183 0.48 -1.39 -9.89
N ALA A 184 0.43 -1.24 -11.22
CA ALA A 184 0.35 0.08 -11.83
C ALA A 184 -1.04 0.67 -11.66
N ARG A 185 -1.09 1.92 -11.22
CA ARG A 185 -2.33 2.67 -11.05
C ARG A 185 -2.75 3.31 -12.37
N ARG A 186 -4.01 3.75 -12.42
CA ARG A 186 -4.56 4.50 -13.55
C ARG A 186 -3.78 5.82 -13.74
N LEU A 187 -3.50 6.20 -14.98
CA LEU A 187 -2.67 7.37 -15.31
C LEU A 187 -3.37 8.70 -15.03
N SER A 188 -4.68 8.75 -15.27
CA SER A 188 -5.52 9.93 -14.99
C SER A 188 -5.78 10.10 -13.49
N ASP A 189 -6.16 9.02 -12.81
CA ASP A 189 -6.55 9.03 -11.40
C ASP A 189 -5.68 8.07 -10.59
N ASN A 190 -4.67 8.61 -9.91
CA ASN A 190 -3.64 7.86 -9.20
C ASN A 190 -4.17 7.05 -7.98
N ASP A 191 -5.47 7.09 -7.71
CA ASP A 191 -6.10 6.37 -6.60
C ASP A 191 -6.74 5.05 -7.03
N TRP A 192 -6.76 4.71 -8.32
CA TRP A 192 -7.41 3.51 -8.80
C TRP A 192 -6.41 2.45 -9.26
N LEU A 193 -6.60 1.23 -8.75
CA LEU A 193 -5.84 0.05 -9.12
C LEU A 193 -6.81 -1.02 -9.63
N TRP A 194 -6.40 -1.75 -10.66
CA TRP A 194 -7.13 -2.92 -11.11
C TRP A 194 -6.64 -4.16 -10.36
N ILE A 195 -7.56 -4.85 -9.70
CA ILE A 195 -7.27 -6.08 -8.96
C ILE A 195 -8.13 -7.21 -9.56
N PRO A 196 -7.59 -8.42 -9.72
CA PRO A 196 -8.39 -9.57 -10.16
C PRO A 196 -9.57 -9.78 -9.22
N PHE A 197 -10.71 -10.20 -9.79
CA PHE A 197 -12.00 -10.40 -9.10
C PHE A 197 -12.71 -9.13 -8.61
N TRP A 198 -11.97 -8.09 -8.22
CA TRP A 198 -12.53 -6.83 -7.72
C TRP A 198 -12.57 -5.69 -8.74
N ARG A 199 -11.93 -5.89 -9.91
CA ARG A 199 -11.81 -4.90 -10.98
C ARG A 199 -11.19 -3.60 -10.45
N TRP A 200 -11.60 -2.45 -10.98
CA TRP A 200 -11.14 -1.15 -10.52
C TRP A 200 -11.59 -0.91 -9.08
N SER A 201 -10.61 -0.76 -8.20
CA SER A 201 -10.80 -0.53 -6.78
C SER A 201 -9.98 0.68 -6.34
N LYS A 202 -10.55 1.49 -5.44
CA LYS A 202 -9.85 2.67 -4.91
C LYS A 202 -8.82 2.23 -3.87
N CYS A 203 -7.58 2.69 -4.02
CA CYS A 203 -6.49 2.47 -3.07
C CYS A 203 -6.78 3.22 -1.75
N ASN A 204 -7.41 2.55 -0.80
CA ASN A 204 -7.63 3.02 0.56
C ASN A 204 -7.16 1.99 1.58
N ASP A 205 -7.07 2.40 2.85
CA ASP A 205 -6.62 1.53 3.94
C ASP A 205 -7.59 0.34 4.14
N VAL A 206 -8.88 0.54 3.86
CA VAL A 206 -9.90 -0.51 3.93
C VAL A 206 -9.65 -1.62 2.91
N LEU A 207 -9.33 -1.26 1.66
CA LEU A 207 -8.95 -2.24 0.63
C LEU A 207 -7.67 -2.98 0.99
N LEU A 208 -6.69 -2.28 1.59
CA LEU A 208 -5.47 -2.90 2.07
C LEU A 208 -5.74 -3.91 3.19
N GLU A 209 -6.62 -3.59 4.15
CA GLU A 209 -7.01 -4.51 5.22
C GLU A 209 -7.77 -5.72 4.68
N GLU A 210 -8.68 -5.51 3.74
CA GLU A 210 -9.44 -6.59 3.08
C GLU A 210 -8.51 -7.52 2.29
N LEU A 211 -7.54 -6.95 1.56
CA LEU A 211 -6.50 -7.71 0.88
C LEU A 211 -5.69 -8.53 1.87
N LYS A 212 -5.17 -7.89 2.93
CA LYS A 212 -4.37 -8.57 3.96
C LYS A 212 -5.14 -9.75 4.55
N ARG A 213 -6.42 -9.56 4.85
CA ARG A 213 -7.27 -10.64 5.36
C ARG A 213 -7.39 -11.78 4.35
N LYS A 214 -7.71 -11.51 3.09
CA LYS A 214 -7.86 -12.57 2.07
C LYS A 214 -6.56 -13.29 1.72
N PHE A 215 -5.45 -12.57 1.66
CA PHE A 215 -4.14 -13.15 1.33
C PHE A 215 -3.45 -13.80 2.53
N SER A 216 -3.82 -13.45 3.76
CA SER A 216 -3.22 -14.03 4.97
C SER A 216 -3.32 -15.57 5.01
N MET A 217 -4.49 -16.15 4.74
CA MET A 217 -4.68 -17.60 4.79
C MET A 217 -3.84 -18.36 3.73
N PRO A 218 -3.90 -18.01 2.43
CA PRO A 218 -3.02 -18.61 1.43
C PRO A 218 -1.54 -18.44 1.77
N MET A 219 -1.12 -17.25 2.24
CA MET A 219 0.27 -16.98 2.57
C MET A 219 0.76 -17.88 3.71
N ILE A 220 -0.04 -18.11 4.75
CA ILE A 220 0.31 -19.04 5.84
C ILE A 220 0.50 -20.46 5.31
N GLY A 221 -0.40 -20.93 4.44
CA GLY A 221 -0.31 -22.27 3.84
C GLY A 221 0.99 -22.44 3.06
N ILE A 222 1.34 -21.45 2.24
CA ILE A 222 2.58 -21.43 1.45
C ILE A 222 3.81 -21.30 2.36
N ALA A 223 3.73 -20.48 3.40
CA ALA A 223 4.80 -20.30 4.38
C ALA A 223 5.05 -21.60 5.16
N LEU A 224 4.00 -22.33 5.55
CA LEU A 224 4.14 -23.63 6.23
C LEU A 224 4.77 -24.68 5.31
N LEU A 225 4.50 -24.61 4.00
CA LEU A 225 5.11 -25.48 2.99
C LEU A 225 6.63 -25.29 2.87
N ILE A 226 7.19 -24.15 3.34
CA ILE A 226 8.64 -23.96 3.39
C ILE A 226 9.32 -24.94 4.36
N ILE A 227 8.64 -25.30 5.45
CA ILE A 227 9.23 -26.07 6.55
C ILE A 227 9.64 -27.47 6.07
N PRO A 228 8.75 -28.28 5.46
CA PRO A 228 9.14 -29.59 4.93
C PRO A 228 10.18 -29.47 3.80
N ILE A 229 10.10 -28.44 2.95
CA ILE A 229 11.11 -28.22 1.89
C ILE A 229 12.50 -27.98 2.50
N LEU A 230 12.60 -27.06 3.47
CA LEU A 230 13.86 -26.77 4.14
C LEU A 230 14.35 -27.97 4.94
N PHE A 231 13.45 -28.75 5.55
CA PHE A 231 13.83 -29.95 6.28
C PHE A 231 14.49 -30.99 5.36
N ILE A 232 13.95 -31.21 4.17
CA ILE A 232 14.52 -32.14 3.18
C ILE A 232 15.85 -31.59 2.63
N ASP A 233 15.91 -30.29 2.35
CA ASP A 233 17.08 -29.61 1.77
C ASP A 233 18.26 -29.50 2.76
N LEU A 234 17.99 -29.31 4.05
CA LEU A 234 19.02 -29.20 5.09
C LEU A 234 19.51 -30.57 5.58
N ASN A 235 18.64 -31.59 5.63
CA ASN A 235 19.02 -32.93 6.08
C ASN A 235 19.47 -33.79 4.90
N LYS A 236 20.77 -33.76 4.60
CA LYS A 236 21.37 -34.56 3.51
C LYS A 236 20.99 -36.05 3.57
N THR A 237 20.96 -36.64 4.76
CA THR A 237 20.57 -38.04 4.96
C THR A 237 19.13 -38.33 4.56
N VAL A 238 18.20 -37.43 4.88
CA VAL A 238 16.79 -37.54 4.48
C VAL A 238 16.64 -37.25 3.00
N GLY A 239 17.32 -36.22 2.49
CA GLY A 239 17.33 -35.86 1.07
C GLY A 239 17.82 -37.00 0.17
N GLU A 240 18.89 -37.71 0.57
CA GLU A 240 19.42 -38.86 -0.15
C GLU A 240 18.45 -40.05 -0.13
N GLN A 241 17.82 -40.34 1.02
CA GLN A 241 16.81 -41.40 1.13
C GLN A 241 15.57 -41.13 0.26
N VAL A 242 15.12 -39.88 0.21
CA VAL A 242 13.96 -39.49 -0.62
C VAL A 242 14.36 -39.49 -2.10
N ALA A 243 15.55 -39.01 -2.45
CA ALA A 243 16.05 -39.02 -3.82
C ALA A 243 16.23 -40.44 -4.37
N ALA A 244 16.60 -41.40 -3.51
CA ALA A 244 16.68 -42.81 -3.89
C ALA A 244 15.32 -43.41 -4.26
N ARG A 245 14.21 -42.86 -3.75
CA ARG A 245 12.85 -43.30 -4.06
C ARG A 245 12.21 -42.51 -5.20
N VAL A 246 12.56 -41.23 -5.34
CA VAL A 246 12.00 -40.32 -6.34
C VAL A 246 13.15 -39.54 -6.99
N PRO A 247 13.63 -39.95 -8.18
CA PRO A 247 14.81 -39.33 -8.81
C PRO A 247 14.60 -37.84 -9.14
N ASP A 248 13.36 -37.44 -9.43
CA ASP A 248 13.00 -36.06 -9.79
C ASP A 248 12.68 -35.15 -8.59
N ILE A 249 12.85 -35.62 -7.34
CA ILE A 249 12.47 -34.84 -6.15
C ILE A 249 13.16 -33.47 -6.11
N ARG A 250 14.42 -33.39 -6.58
CA ARG A 250 15.18 -32.15 -6.60
C ARG A 250 14.55 -31.10 -7.52
N LEU A 251 14.05 -31.53 -8.68
CA LEU A 251 13.34 -30.65 -9.62
C LEU A 251 12.05 -30.11 -9.00
N TYR A 252 11.29 -30.98 -8.32
CA TYR A 252 10.07 -30.56 -7.62
C TYR A 252 10.34 -29.62 -6.44
N LEU A 253 11.42 -29.86 -5.67
CA LEU A 253 11.82 -28.99 -4.57
C LEU A 253 12.21 -27.59 -5.08
N GLU A 254 13.01 -27.51 -6.14
CA GLU A 254 13.38 -26.23 -6.76
C GLU A 254 12.16 -25.53 -7.40
N GLY A 255 11.28 -26.28 -8.05
CA GLY A 255 10.01 -25.77 -8.57
C GLY A 255 9.10 -25.22 -7.46
N ALA A 256 9.01 -25.91 -6.32
CA ALA A 256 8.26 -25.45 -5.17
C ALA A 256 8.88 -24.22 -4.52
N GLN A 257 10.22 -24.12 -4.46
CA GLN A 257 10.91 -22.90 -4.02
C GLN A 257 10.62 -21.71 -4.95
N ALA A 258 10.63 -21.93 -6.27
CA ALA A 258 10.25 -20.91 -7.25
C ALA A 258 8.79 -20.48 -7.07
N PHE A 259 7.88 -21.42 -6.88
CA PHE A 259 6.46 -21.15 -6.63
C PHE A 259 6.25 -20.31 -5.35
N ILE A 260 6.91 -20.70 -4.25
CA ILE A 260 6.86 -19.95 -2.99
C ILE A 260 7.33 -18.50 -3.20
N TRP A 261 8.45 -18.32 -3.90
CA TRP A 261 8.95 -16.98 -4.19
C TRP A 261 8.01 -16.16 -5.06
N VAL A 262 7.41 -16.77 -6.10
CA VAL A 262 6.40 -16.11 -6.94
C VAL A 262 5.21 -15.66 -6.10
N ALA A 263 4.70 -16.51 -5.20
CA ALA A 263 3.57 -16.18 -4.34
C ALA A 263 3.87 -15.01 -3.39
N PHE A 264 5.01 -15.05 -2.69
CA PHE A 264 5.44 -13.95 -1.82
C PHE A 264 5.64 -12.65 -2.61
N THR A 265 6.27 -12.73 -3.77
CA THR A 265 6.52 -11.56 -4.62
C THR A 265 5.22 -10.95 -5.13
N PHE A 266 4.29 -11.80 -5.58
CA PHE A 266 2.96 -11.38 -6.03
C PHE A 266 2.19 -10.64 -4.95
N GLU A 267 2.09 -11.23 -3.75
CA GLU A 267 1.40 -10.60 -2.63
C GLU A 267 2.05 -9.28 -2.25
N PHE A 268 3.37 -9.25 -2.12
CA PHE A 268 4.09 -8.03 -1.76
C PHE A 268 3.87 -6.93 -2.79
N ILE A 269 3.96 -7.22 -4.09
CA ILE A 269 3.71 -6.23 -5.15
C ILE A 269 2.27 -5.69 -5.06
N LEU A 270 1.28 -6.55 -4.84
CA LEU A 270 -0.11 -6.13 -4.67
C LEU A 270 -0.28 -5.21 -3.46
N MET A 271 0.16 -5.63 -2.27
CA MET A 271 0.01 -4.83 -1.04
C MET A 271 0.79 -3.51 -1.12
N PHE A 272 2.00 -3.55 -1.69
CA PHE A 272 2.82 -2.36 -1.92
C PHE A 272 2.15 -1.38 -2.89
N SER A 273 1.43 -1.89 -3.90
CA SER A 273 0.75 -1.05 -4.89
C SER A 273 -0.48 -0.34 -4.34
N VAL A 274 -1.20 -0.97 -3.41
CA VAL A 274 -2.40 -0.42 -2.77
C VAL A 274 -2.04 0.58 -1.68
N THR A 275 -0.95 0.32 -0.95
CA THR A 275 -0.52 1.21 0.14
C THR A 275 -0.12 2.60 -0.38
N ARG A 276 -0.54 3.65 0.32
CA ARG A 276 -0.15 5.04 0.01
C ARG A 276 1.29 5.31 0.45
N ASP A 277 1.61 4.96 1.69
CA ASP A 277 2.94 5.13 2.30
C ASP A 277 3.85 3.92 2.03
N LYS A 278 4.36 3.87 0.81
CA LYS A 278 5.25 2.80 0.30
C LYS A 278 6.44 2.52 1.22
N LEU A 279 7.04 3.56 1.79
CA LEU A 279 8.22 3.44 2.65
C LEU A 279 7.89 2.79 3.99
N ASP A 280 6.79 3.20 4.61
CA ASP A 280 6.39 2.65 5.90
C ASP A 280 5.88 1.22 5.75
N TYR A 281 5.26 0.90 4.61
CA TYR A 281 4.94 -0.48 4.26
C TYR A 281 6.20 -1.35 4.14
N CYS A 282 7.24 -0.89 3.43
CA CYS A 282 8.50 -1.61 3.32
C CYS A 282 9.20 -1.80 4.66
N LYS A 283 9.15 -0.80 5.56
CA LYS A 283 9.72 -0.92 6.91
C LYS A 283 8.95 -1.94 7.75
N ALA A 284 7.62 -1.95 7.67
CA ALA A 284 6.79 -2.91 8.39
C ALA A 284 7.03 -4.35 7.89
N ASN A 285 7.16 -4.53 6.57
CA ASN A 285 7.31 -5.84 5.92
C ASN A 285 8.75 -6.06 5.42
N TRP A 286 9.75 -5.60 6.18
CA TRP A 286 11.15 -5.63 5.74
C TRP A 286 11.67 -7.06 5.49
N ILE A 287 11.09 -8.06 6.18
CA ILE A 287 11.49 -9.46 6.03
C ILE A 287 10.97 -10.03 4.70
N ASP A 288 9.74 -9.72 4.30
CA ASP A 288 9.21 -10.12 2.99
C ASP A 288 10.04 -9.51 1.87
N LEU A 289 10.34 -8.22 2.02
CA LEU A 289 11.21 -7.52 1.10
C LEU A 289 12.57 -8.23 1.00
N PHE A 290 13.14 -8.68 2.11
CA PHE A 290 14.39 -9.44 2.11
C PHE A 290 14.25 -10.81 1.41
N ILE A 291 13.17 -11.57 1.68
CA ILE A 291 12.90 -12.85 1.03
C ILE A 291 12.79 -12.70 -0.49
N ILE A 292 12.13 -11.64 -0.95
CA ILE A 292 11.92 -11.35 -2.37
C ILE A 292 13.21 -10.86 -3.02
N LEU A 293 13.97 -9.99 -2.35
CA LEU A 293 15.21 -9.42 -2.88
C LEU A 293 16.38 -10.40 -2.83
N LEU A 294 16.42 -11.38 -1.93
CA LEU A 294 17.55 -12.29 -1.78
C LEU A 294 17.93 -13.00 -3.09
N PRO A 295 17.00 -13.62 -3.84
CA PRO A 295 17.32 -14.20 -5.14
C PRO A 295 17.79 -13.17 -6.17
N LEU A 296 17.29 -11.95 -6.11
CA LEU A 296 17.72 -10.86 -7.00
C LEU A 296 19.14 -10.38 -6.67
N VAL A 297 19.55 -10.38 -5.40
CA VAL A 297 20.93 -10.09 -5.00
C VAL A 297 21.89 -11.15 -5.55
N SER A 298 21.46 -12.42 -5.62
CA SER A 298 22.25 -13.47 -6.28
C SER A 298 22.44 -13.20 -7.77
N PHE A 299 21.47 -12.56 -8.45
CA PHE A 299 21.62 -12.10 -9.83
C PHE A 299 22.62 -10.94 -9.95
N LEU A 300 22.57 -9.98 -9.03
CA LEU A 300 23.54 -8.87 -8.96
C LEU A 300 24.97 -9.36 -8.72
N ARG A 301 25.17 -10.55 -8.11
CA ARG A 301 26.50 -11.16 -7.90
C ARG A 301 27.24 -11.49 -9.20
N THR A 302 26.53 -11.62 -10.33
CA THR A 302 27.19 -11.78 -11.65
C THR A 302 28.02 -10.55 -12.02
N PHE A 303 27.73 -9.37 -11.43
CA PHE A 303 28.63 -8.23 -11.48
C PHE A 303 29.84 -8.46 -10.56
N ARG A 304 31.05 -8.37 -11.13
CA ARG A 304 32.34 -8.59 -10.45
C ARG A 304 32.51 -7.85 -9.12
N ALA A 305 31.81 -6.74 -8.91
CA ALA A 305 31.88 -5.91 -7.71
C ALA A 305 31.36 -6.56 -6.41
N ILE A 306 30.55 -7.64 -6.47
CA ILE A 306 29.82 -8.19 -5.31
C ILE A 306 30.28 -9.63 -4.95
N GLN A 307 31.35 -10.13 -5.59
CA GLN A 307 31.74 -11.56 -5.52
C GLN A 307 32.18 -12.06 -4.12
N GLY A 308 32.53 -11.17 -3.19
CA GLY A 308 33.02 -11.53 -1.84
C GLY A 308 32.00 -12.15 -0.88
N LEU A 309 30.71 -12.16 -1.22
CA LEU A 309 29.61 -12.58 -0.33
C LEU A 309 29.18 -14.06 -0.52
N ALA A 310 30.15 -14.97 -0.63
CA ALA A 310 29.90 -16.37 -0.97
C ALA A 310 29.01 -17.16 0.01
N ARG A 311 28.93 -16.75 1.29
CA ARG A 311 28.14 -17.43 2.33
C ARG A 311 26.67 -16.99 2.39
N VAL A 312 26.25 -16.04 1.57
CA VAL A 312 24.90 -15.47 1.64
C VAL A 312 23.81 -16.46 1.22
N ASN A 313 24.06 -17.40 0.31
CA ASN A 313 23.01 -18.32 -0.15
C ASN A 313 22.56 -19.32 0.91
N GLN A 314 23.46 -19.83 1.76
CA GLN A 314 23.09 -20.71 2.87
C GLN A 314 22.35 -19.92 3.97
N LEU A 315 22.80 -18.70 4.24
CA LEU A 315 22.11 -17.77 5.14
C LEU A 315 20.73 -17.40 4.58
N ALA A 316 20.58 -17.21 3.27
CA ALA A 316 19.32 -16.90 2.61
C ALA A 316 18.26 -17.99 2.86
N ARG A 317 18.66 -19.27 2.81
CA ARG A 317 17.75 -20.39 3.11
C ARG A 317 17.28 -20.35 4.57
N ALA A 318 18.19 -20.07 5.52
CA ALA A 318 17.84 -19.91 6.94
C ALA A 318 16.99 -18.64 7.21
N TYR A 319 17.23 -17.53 6.50
CA TYR A 319 16.46 -16.29 6.67
C TYR A 319 15.04 -16.39 6.11
N ARG A 320 14.80 -17.23 5.08
CA ARG A 320 13.45 -17.54 4.61
C ARG A 320 12.58 -18.15 5.72
N PHE A 321 13.16 -19.00 6.57
CA PHE A 321 12.47 -19.54 7.75
C PHE A 321 12.04 -18.44 8.75
N ARG A 322 12.91 -17.44 8.96
CA ARG A 322 12.60 -16.31 9.84
C ARG A 322 11.42 -15.46 9.33
N GLY A 323 11.29 -15.31 8.01
CA GLY A 323 10.13 -14.63 7.43
C GLY A 323 8.84 -15.41 7.52
N VAL A 324 8.91 -16.74 7.43
CA VAL A 324 7.76 -17.60 7.72
C VAL A 324 7.30 -17.45 9.17
N ILE A 325 8.22 -17.39 10.14
CA ILE A 325 7.86 -17.14 11.55
C ILE A 325 7.15 -15.79 11.70
N THR A 326 7.61 -14.73 11.03
CA THR A 326 6.95 -13.43 11.13
C THR A 326 5.60 -13.39 10.45
N LYS A 327 5.38 -14.18 9.39
CA LYS A 327 4.06 -14.33 8.78
C LYS A 327 3.09 -15.13 9.59
N VAL A 328 3.55 -16.21 10.20
CA VAL A 328 2.77 -16.91 11.22
C VAL A 328 2.42 -15.95 12.35
N ARG A 329 3.36 -15.11 12.81
CA ARG A 329 3.09 -14.10 13.84
C ARG A 329 2.09 -13.03 13.39
N GLU A 330 2.23 -12.46 12.20
CA GLU A 330 1.30 -11.47 11.66
C GLU A 330 -0.10 -12.05 11.49
N ALA A 331 -0.21 -13.30 11.03
CA ALA A 331 -1.46 -14.04 10.94
C ALA A 331 -2.08 -14.34 12.31
N LEU A 332 -1.27 -14.70 13.31
CA LEU A 332 -1.71 -14.89 14.69
C LEU A 332 -2.18 -13.55 15.29
N VAL A 333 -1.53 -12.44 14.94
CA VAL A 333 -1.91 -11.08 15.33
C VAL A 333 -3.18 -10.60 14.60
N LEU A 334 -3.41 -11.06 13.37
CA LEU A 334 -4.67 -10.92 12.62
C LEU A 334 -5.83 -11.72 13.22
N ALA A 335 -5.67 -12.21 14.46
CA ALA A 335 -6.67 -12.48 15.49
C ALA A 335 -7.79 -13.47 15.18
N ASP A 336 -8.36 -13.54 13.98
CA ASP A 336 -9.53 -14.36 13.67
C ASP A 336 -9.25 -15.86 13.80
N LEU A 337 -8.06 -16.32 13.43
CA LEU A 337 -7.68 -17.74 13.55
C LEU A 337 -7.45 -18.17 15.00
N VAL A 338 -6.78 -17.33 15.79
CA VAL A 338 -6.55 -17.56 17.22
C VAL A 338 -7.84 -17.36 18.00
N GLN A 339 -8.67 -16.36 17.66
CA GLN A 339 -9.93 -16.08 18.33
C GLN A 339 -11.01 -17.11 17.99
N ARG A 340 -11.02 -17.69 16.79
CA ARG A 340 -11.96 -18.78 16.45
C ARG A 340 -11.62 -20.08 17.18
N ILE A 341 -10.33 -20.31 17.46
CA ILE A 341 -9.87 -21.44 18.28
C ILE A 341 -10.02 -21.14 19.80
N MET A 342 -9.77 -19.91 20.23
CA MET A 342 -9.74 -19.51 21.65
C MET A 342 -11.11 -19.05 22.20
N TYR A 343 -12.02 -18.57 21.33
CA TYR A 343 -13.36 -18.09 21.67
C TYR A 343 -14.40 -18.65 20.69
N PRO A 344 -14.85 -19.90 20.86
CA PRO A 344 -15.84 -20.52 19.98
C PRO A 344 -17.24 -19.86 20.04
N ASN A 345 -17.53 -19.06 21.07
CA ASN A 345 -18.84 -18.40 21.23
C ASN A 345 -18.88 -16.98 20.63
N PRO A 346 -19.84 -16.65 19.75
CA PRO A 346 -19.94 -15.34 19.10
C PRO A 346 -20.27 -14.19 20.07
N GLU A 347 -20.93 -14.47 21.20
CA GLU A 347 -21.29 -13.45 22.20
C GLU A 347 -20.07 -12.92 22.97
N THR A 348 -19.10 -13.78 23.29
CA THR A 348 -17.86 -13.36 23.94
C THR A 348 -16.96 -12.58 22.99
N GLN A 349 -17.00 -12.90 21.69
CA GLN A 349 -16.35 -12.12 20.64
C GLN A 349 -16.93 -10.71 20.54
N LEU A 350 -18.27 -10.57 20.53
CA LEU A 350 -18.92 -9.26 20.50
C LEU A 350 -18.54 -8.39 21.71
N LYS A 351 -18.56 -8.96 22.93
CA LYS A 351 -18.14 -8.24 24.14
C LYS A 351 -16.67 -7.83 24.11
N ALA A 352 -15.78 -8.70 23.61
CA ALA A 352 -14.36 -8.40 23.46
C ALA A 352 -14.12 -7.28 22.42
N LEU A 353 -14.82 -7.32 21.29
CA LEU A 353 -14.77 -6.29 20.25
C LEU A 353 -15.33 -4.95 20.74
N GLN A 354 -16.47 -4.94 21.44
CA GLN A 354 -17.04 -3.74 22.06
C GLN A 354 -16.06 -3.12 23.07
N LYS A 355 -15.43 -3.94 23.91
CA LYS A 355 -14.39 -3.48 24.86
C LYS A 355 -13.16 -2.91 24.15
N LYS A 356 -12.75 -3.52 23.02
CA LYS A 356 -11.65 -3.02 22.19
C LYS A 356 -12.00 -1.70 21.49
N ILE A 357 -13.22 -1.57 20.97
CA ILE A 357 -13.75 -0.32 20.40
C ILE A 357 -13.77 0.79 21.48
N GLN A 358 -14.25 0.49 22.68
CA GLN A 358 -14.30 1.45 23.78
C GLN A 358 -12.89 1.87 24.23
N LYS A 359 -11.95 0.92 24.29
CA LYS A 359 -10.54 1.22 24.60
C LYS A 359 -9.91 2.08 23.51
N ASN A 360 -10.09 1.75 22.24
CA ASN A 360 -9.59 2.54 21.12
C ASN A 360 -10.20 3.95 21.09
N ARG A 361 -11.49 4.12 21.45
CA ARG A 361 -12.10 5.44 21.61
C ARG A 361 -11.41 6.27 22.70
N ARG A 362 -11.06 5.67 23.83
CA ARG A 362 -10.31 6.36 24.91
C ARG A 362 -8.90 6.73 24.47
N GLU A 363 -8.20 5.83 23.79
CA GLU A 363 -6.87 6.09 23.23
C GLU A 363 -6.92 7.20 22.18
N LYS A 364 -7.95 7.21 21.33
CA LYS A 364 -8.21 8.29 20.36
C LYS A 364 -8.35 9.64 21.06
N ILE A 365 -9.24 9.75 22.05
CA ILE A 365 -9.45 10.99 22.81
C ILE A 365 -8.13 11.46 23.46
N HIS A 366 -7.33 10.52 23.97
CA HIS A 366 -6.04 10.84 24.58
C HIS A 366 -5.03 11.38 23.54
N LEU A 367 -4.95 10.76 22.35
CA LEU A 367 -4.10 11.24 21.26
C LEU A 367 -4.57 12.61 20.74
N GLU A 368 -5.87 12.83 20.62
CA GLU A 368 -6.43 14.13 20.24
C GLU A 368 -6.03 15.23 21.23
N LYS A 369 -6.09 14.95 22.54
CA LYS A 369 -5.56 15.87 23.57
C LYS A 369 -4.06 16.12 23.44
N GLN A 370 -3.27 15.11 23.07
CA GLN A 370 -1.84 15.29 22.83
C GLN A 370 -1.57 16.20 21.64
N VAL A 371 -2.32 16.03 20.55
CA VAL A 371 -2.26 16.92 19.38
C VAL A 371 -2.61 18.34 19.78
N GLU A 372 -3.72 18.53 20.52
CA GLU A 372 -4.15 19.84 21.01
C GLU A 372 -3.08 20.52 21.88
N MET A 373 -2.52 19.79 22.86
CA MET A 373 -1.44 20.31 23.70
C MET A 373 -0.19 20.66 22.89
N SER A 374 0.12 19.88 21.85
CA SER A 374 1.28 20.13 20.98
C SER A 374 1.07 21.39 20.15
N VAL A 375 -0.13 21.58 19.59
CA VAL A 375 -0.52 22.80 18.87
C VAL A 375 -0.46 24.02 19.79
N ARG A 376 -0.97 23.94 21.03
CA ARG A 376 -0.87 25.03 22.03
C ARG A 376 0.57 25.37 22.39
N ARG A 377 1.46 24.37 22.49
CA ARG A 377 2.90 24.61 22.73
C ARG A 377 3.55 25.34 21.56
N ILE A 378 3.22 24.95 20.32
CA ILE A 378 3.69 25.62 19.11
C ILE A 378 3.22 27.08 19.11
N LYS A 379 1.94 27.34 19.44
CA LYS A 379 1.37 28.70 19.56
C LYS A 379 2.17 29.56 20.54
N LYS A 380 2.33 29.08 21.78
CA LYS A 380 3.09 29.81 22.83
C LYS A 380 4.55 30.06 22.44
N HIS A 381 5.16 29.17 21.64
CA HIS A 381 6.51 29.36 21.12
C HIS A 381 6.58 30.42 20.01
N ARG A 382 5.55 30.52 19.15
CA ARG A 382 5.45 31.51 18.07
C ARG A 382 5.24 32.91 18.65
N GLU A 383 4.29 33.07 19.57
CA GLU A 383 4.03 34.33 20.30
C GLU A 383 5.31 34.84 21.01
N LYS A 384 6.01 33.96 21.74
CA LYS A 384 7.28 34.31 22.39
C LYS A 384 8.36 34.74 21.40
N ARG A 385 8.34 34.25 20.15
CA ARG A 385 9.29 34.66 19.11
C ARG A 385 8.93 36.03 18.53
N GLU A 386 7.66 36.31 18.32
CA GLU A 386 7.15 37.60 17.84
C GLU A 386 7.41 38.72 18.85
N VAL A 387 7.05 38.52 20.12
CA VAL A 387 7.36 39.47 21.20
C VAL A 387 8.88 39.73 21.30
N LYS A 388 9.72 38.73 21.04
CA LYS A 388 11.19 38.91 21.00
C LYS A 388 11.65 39.69 19.77
N LYS A 389 10.99 39.57 18.61
CA LYS A 389 11.29 40.35 17.41
C LYS A 389 10.90 41.81 17.61
N GLU A 390 9.68 42.09 18.08
CA GLU A 390 9.20 43.44 18.39
C GLU A 390 10.11 44.15 19.39
N ARG A 391 10.50 43.47 20.47
CA ARG A 391 11.46 44.02 21.45
C ARG A 391 12.83 44.34 20.83
N LYS A 392 13.27 43.58 19.82
CA LYS A 392 14.53 43.87 19.11
C LYS A 392 14.36 45.05 18.16
N GLU A 393 13.23 45.18 17.49
CA GLU A 393 12.92 46.29 16.59
C GLU A 393 12.75 47.61 17.35
N GLN A 394 12.01 47.62 18.46
CA GLN A 394 11.91 48.78 19.34
C GLN A 394 13.27 49.23 19.89
N LYS A 395 14.16 48.28 20.21
CA LYS A 395 15.55 48.59 20.63
C LYS A 395 16.41 49.14 19.49
N LYS A 396 16.13 48.78 18.24
CA LYS A 396 16.80 49.34 17.05
C LYS A 396 16.30 50.74 16.74
N MET A 397 15.01 51.04 16.91
CA MET A 397 14.47 52.39 16.68
C MET A 397 14.88 53.41 17.75
N LYS A 398 15.20 52.95 18.96
CA LYS A 398 15.67 53.80 20.07
C LYS A 398 17.19 54.06 20.06
N LYS A 399 17.93 53.44 19.15
CA LYS A 399 19.36 53.67 18.92
C LYS A 399 19.53 54.45 17.64
#